data_AF-A0A238UB47-F1
#
_entry.id   AF-A0A238UB47-F1
#
_cell.length_a   1.000
_cell.length_b   1.000
_cell.length_c   1.000
_cell.angle_alpha   90.00
_cell.angle_beta   90.00
_cell.angle_gamma   90.00
#
_symmetry.space_group_name_H-M   'P 1'
#
loop_
_entity.id
_entity.type
_entity.pdbx_description
1 polymer ?
#
loop_
_entity_poly.entity_id
_entity_poly.type
_entity_poly.pdbx_seq_one_letter_code
_entity_poly.pdbx_strand_id
1 'polypeptide(L)'
;MIKKAVFISLFFISIGSILSQVSSQVSELSKKLEAIHYAESSHVGVSGKPSIIYSDYRKIDSIATNEELFHFAKNGSNSLRFYSLRSLVNRKDIDKVIWLYEFYSSYPMKVSYQSGCEVQAVSLKEVIKRQFQLIQKIIEENRVDVIDKQIAYYKKELLNKKITKNKKITLTYEGFIKDLYKEKESLKVLSKWNLKELSLILNKLESIDKLER
;
A
#
# COMPACT_ATOMS: atom_id res chain seq x y z
N MET A 1 31.37 19.87 44.05
CA MET A 1 31.72 19.58 42.64
C MET A 1 30.98 18.33 42.10
N ILE A 2 29.65 18.22 42.25
CA ILE A 2 28.86 17.03 41.83
C ILE A 2 27.69 17.41 40.89
N LYS A 3 27.72 18.60 40.28
CA LYS A 3 26.63 19.06 39.38
C LYS A 3 26.92 18.89 37.88
N LYS A 4 28.14 18.51 37.49
CA LYS A 4 28.51 18.34 36.06
C LYS A 4 28.43 16.89 35.56
N ALA A 5 28.52 15.89 36.44
CA ALA A 5 28.51 14.48 36.05
C ALA A 5 27.10 13.94 35.73
N VAL A 6 26.06 14.47 36.38
CA VAL A 6 24.67 14.01 36.17
C VAL A 6 24.11 14.45 34.81
N PHE A 7 24.55 15.60 34.29
CA PHE A 7 24.09 16.12 32.99
C PHE A 7 24.65 15.34 31.80
N ILE A 8 25.85 14.77 31.96
CA ILE A 8 26.50 13.95 30.91
C ILE A 8 25.86 12.56 30.84
N SER A 9 25.44 11.99 31.98
CA SER A 9 24.77 10.68 32.01
C SER A 9 23.37 10.71 31.38
N LEU A 10 22.62 11.81 31.51
CA LEU A 10 21.33 11.99 30.83
C LEU A 10 21.46 12.20 29.32
N PHE A 11 22.63 12.64 28.83
CA PHE A 11 22.89 12.81 27.40
C PHE A 11 23.24 11.49 26.70
N PHE A 12 23.74 10.48 27.42
CA PHE A 12 24.02 9.16 26.86
C PHE A 12 22.80 8.23 26.83
N ILE A 13 21.82 8.43 27.73
CA ILE A 13 20.56 7.65 27.71
C ILE A 13 19.68 8.03 26.52
N SER A 14 19.75 9.27 26.04
CA SER A 14 19.03 9.72 24.83
C SER A 14 19.66 9.26 23.51
N ILE A 15 20.94 8.87 23.50
CA ILE A 15 21.62 8.32 22.31
C ILE A 15 21.41 6.80 22.23
N GLY A 16 21.28 6.11 23.37
CA GLY A 16 21.09 4.66 23.44
C GLY A 16 19.75 4.16 22.87
N SER A 17 18.75 5.03 22.72
CA SER A 17 17.47 4.73 22.07
C SER A 17 17.42 5.06 20.58
N ILE A 18 18.54 5.45 19.95
CA ILE A 18 18.74 5.36 18.49
C ILE A 18 19.12 3.90 18.13
N LEU A 19 18.54 2.94 18.86
CA LEU A 19 18.41 1.55 18.47
C LEU A 19 17.59 1.54 17.20
N SER A 20 18.24 1.21 16.09
CA SER A 20 17.71 1.03 14.74
C SER A 20 16.20 1.25 14.60
N GLN A 21 15.80 2.35 13.94
CA GLN A 21 14.38 2.66 13.63
C GLN A 21 13.67 1.53 12.84
N VAL A 22 14.46 0.54 12.36
CA VAL A 22 14.02 -0.64 11.64
C VAL A 22 14.65 -1.90 12.24
N SER A 23 13.86 -2.94 12.49
CA SER A 23 14.38 -4.24 12.93
C SER A 23 15.38 -4.83 11.92
N SER A 24 16.30 -5.68 12.39
CA SER A 24 17.33 -6.29 11.53
C SER A 24 16.73 -7.06 10.36
N GLN A 25 15.64 -7.79 10.59
CA GLN A 25 14.95 -8.57 9.57
C GLN A 25 14.30 -7.67 8.50
N VAL A 26 13.61 -6.62 8.92
CA VAL A 26 12.98 -5.65 8.00
C VAL A 26 14.06 -4.88 7.22
N SER A 27 15.15 -4.51 7.88
CA SER A 27 16.30 -3.84 7.25
C SER A 27 17.00 -4.73 6.21
N GLU A 28 17.19 -6.01 6.50
CA GLU A 28 17.81 -6.93 5.55
C GLU A 28 16.97 -7.09 4.27
N LEU A 29 15.65 -7.19 4.42
CA LEU A 29 14.74 -7.23 3.28
C LEU A 29 14.69 -5.91 2.50
N SER A 30 14.80 -4.75 3.19
CA SER A 30 14.73 -3.44 2.53
C SER A 30 15.92 -3.13 1.64
N LYS A 31 17.10 -3.72 1.89
CA LYS A 31 18.32 -3.51 1.08
C LYS A 31 18.11 -3.66 -0.42
N LYS A 32 17.25 -4.61 -0.84
CA LYS A 32 16.92 -4.84 -2.26
C LYS A 32 16.19 -3.67 -2.90
N LEU A 33 15.50 -2.85 -2.11
CA LEU A 33 14.69 -1.73 -2.56
C LEU A 33 15.36 -0.37 -2.32
N GLU A 34 16.43 -0.30 -1.53
CA GLU A 34 17.13 0.95 -1.19
C GLU A 34 17.68 1.69 -2.43
N ALA A 35 18.14 0.96 -3.43
CA ALA A 35 18.63 1.53 -4.70
C ALA A 35 17.53 1.68 -5.78
N ILE A 36 16.28 1.30 -5.49
CA ILE A 36 15.19 1.30 -6.46
C ILE A 36 14.42 2.61 -6.39
N HIS A 37 14.58 3.43 -7.43
CA HIS A 37 14.04 4.79 -7.52
C HIS A 37 12.65 4.90 -8.17
N TYR A 38 11.99 3.78 -8.45
CA TYR A 38 10.65 3.71 -9.04
C TYR A 38 9.78 2.67 -8.32
N ALA A 39 8.47 2.73 -8.52
CA ALA A 39 7.52 1.77 -7.99
C ALA A 39 6.75 1.09 -9.13
N GLU A 40 6.17 -0.07 -8.83
CA GLU A 40 5.46 -0.93 -9.79
C GLU A 40 4.14 -1.41 -9.18
N SER A 41 3.12 -1.61 -10.01
CA SER A 41 1.94 -2.40 -9.62
C SER A 41 2.32 -3.88 -9.45
N SER A 42 1.41 -4.68 -8.88
CA SER A 42 1.63 -6.12 -8.71
C SER A 42 1.95 -6.87 -10.01
N HIS A 43 1.50 -6.34 -11.14
CA HIS A 43 1.79 -6.84 -12.48
C HIS A 43 2.19 -5.67 -13.40
N VAL A 44 3.16 -5.89 -14.28
CA VAL A 44 3.76 -4.89 -15.16
C VAL A 44 3.93 -5.38 -16.60
N GLY A 45 4.04 -4.44 -17.53
CA GLY A 45 4.20 -4.67 -18.96
C GLY A 45 2.92 -5.11 -19.68
N VAL A 46 3.00 -5.23 -21.01
CA VAL A 46 1.87 -5.58 -21.88
C VAL A 46 1.30 -6.97 -21.58
N SER A 47 2.14 -7.89 -21.13
CA SER A 47 1.75 -9.27 -20.78
C SER A 47 1.32 -9.43 -19.31
N GLY A 48 1.32 -8.35 -18.50
CA GLY A 48 0.94 -8.42 -17.10
C GLY A 48 1.83 -9.36 -16.27
N LYS A 49 3.15 -9.31 -16.47
CA LYS A 49 4.09 -10.15 -15.71
C LYS A 49 4.13 -9.71 -14.25
N PRO A 50 4.23 -10.65 -13.28
CA PRO A 50 4.36 -10.28 -11.87
C PRO A 50 5.59 -9.39 -11.62
N SER A 51 5.42 -8.34 -10.81
CA SER A 51 6.50 -7.44 -10.40
C SER A 51 7.35 -8.06 -9.29
N ILE A 52 8.67 -8.07 -9.48
CA ILE A 52 9.64 -8.49 -8.45
C ILE A 52 9.72 -7.42 -7.35
N ILE A 53 9.74 -6.14 -7.72
CA ILE A 53 9.83 -5.01 -6.77
C ILE A 53 8.63 -4.99 -5.83
N TYR A 54 7.42 -5.11 -6.38
CA TYR A 54 6.20 -5.21 -5.58
C TYR A 54 6.23 -6.45 -4.66
N SER A 55 6.66 -7.61 -5.19
CA SER A 55 6.75 -8.86 -4.43
C SER A 55 7.74 -8.77 -3.27
N ASP A 56 8.91 -8.17 -3.48
CA ASP A 56 9.90 -7.98 -2.41
C ASP A 56 9.39 -6.99 -1.35
N TYR A 57 8.71 -5.92 -1.76
CA TYR A 57 8.07 -5.04 -0.78
C TYR A 57 6.97 -5.75 0.03
N ARG A 58 6.18 -6.64 -0.59
CA ARG A 58 5.15 -7.41 0.14
C ARG A 58 5.71 -8.27 1.26
N LYS A 59 6.95 -8.75 1.13
CA LYS A 59 7.64 -9.47 2.21
C LYS A 59 7.95 -8.53 3.38
N ILE A 60 8.43 -7.31 3.09
CA ILE A 60 8.66 -6.26 4.09
C ILE A 60 7.34 -5.92 4.81
N ASP A 61 6.30 -5.59 4.05
CA ASP A 61 4.98 -5.24 4.59
C ASP A 61 4.34 -6.36 5.42
N SER A 62 4.70 -7.62 5.19
CA SER A 62 4.13 -8.72 5.99
C SER A 62 4.66 -8.78 7.43
N ILE A 63 5.83 -8.20 7.71
CA ILE A 63 6.50 -8.27 9.01
C ILE A 63 6.76 -6.90 9.65
N ALA A 64 6.78 -5.83 8.85
CA ALA A 64 7.07 -4.49 9.34
C ALA A 64 5.93 -3.98 10.23
N THR A 65 6.29 -3.31 11.32
CA THR A 65 5.41 -2.52 12.18
C THR A 65 5.04 -1.20 11.51
N ASN A 66 4.03 -0.51 12.04
CA ASN A 66 3.66 0.80 11.48
C ASN A 66 4.75 1.86 11.67
N GLU A 67 5.56 1.78 12.73
CA GLU A 67 6.69 2.71 12.94
C GLU A 67 7.78 2.51 11.89
N GLU A 68 8.08 1.27 11.53
CA GLU A 68 9.05 0.96 10.47
C GLU A 68 8.54 1.39 9.10
N LEU A 69 7.25 1.17 8.82
CA LEU A 69 6.64 1.68 7.61
C LEU A 69 6.64 3.20 7.56
N PHE A 70 6.42 3.88 8.67
CA PHE A 70 6.50 5.34 8.75
C PHE A 70 7.92 5.84 8.51
N HIS A 71 8.92 5.17 9.09
CA HIS A 71 10.32 5.44 8.81
C HIS A 71 10.63 5.34 7.31
N PHE A 72 10.21 4.26 6.65
CA PHE A 72 10.38 4.09 5.21
C PHE A 72 9.58 5.09 4.39
N ALA A 73 8.34 5.38 4.80
CA ALA A 73 7.48 6.35 4.15
C ALA A 73 8.10 7.74 4.16
N LYS A 74 8.86 8.11 5.20
CA LYS A 74 9.54 9.40 5.32
C LYS A 74 10.94 9.39 4.67
N ASN A 75 11.77 8.42 5.02
CA ASN A 75 13.21 8.43 4.77
C ASN A 75 13.70 7.42 3.71
N GLY A 76 12.86 6.48 3.29
CA GLY A 76 13.27 5.38 2.41
C GLY A 76 13.58 5.81 0.97
N SER A 77 13.94 4.82 0.13
CA SER A 77 14.01 5.02 -1.32
C SER A 77 12.63 5.34 -1.91
N ASN A 78 12.56 5.75 -3.17
CA ASN A 78 11.27 6.09 -3.79
C ASN A 78 10.29 4.91 -3.78
N SER A 79 10.77 3.69 -4.02
CA SER A 79 9.96 2.47 -3.93
C SER A 79 9.44 2.25 -2.50
N LEU A 80 10.33 2.30 -1.51
CA LEU A 80 9.99 2.13 -0.10
C LEU A 80 8.99 3.20 0.37
N ARG A 81 9.21 4.46 0.02
CA ARG A 81 8.28 5.56 0.32
C ARG A 81 6.90 5.28 -0.26
N PHE A 82 6.84 5.01 -1.57
CA PHE A 82 5.60 4.82 -2.30
C PHE A 82 4.74 3.70 -1.69
N TYR A 83 5.34 2.55 -1.44
CA TYR A 83 4.56 1.42 -0.92
C TYR A 83 4.24 1.55 0.56
N SER A 84 5.15 2.09 1.38
CA SER A 84 4.91 2.27 2.82
C SER A 84 3.76 3.23 3.10
N LEU A 85 3.60 4.27 2.27
CA LEU A 85 2.43 5.14 2.30
C LEU A 85 1.12 4.35 2.11
N ARG A 86 1.06 3.50 1.09
CA ARG A 86 -0.13 2.68 0.81
C ARG A 86 -0.41 1.70 1.94
N SER A 87 0.64 1.09 2.50
CA SER A 87 0.52 0.19 3.64
C SER A 87 -0.04 0.90 4.87
N LEU A 88 0.47 2.08 5.22
CA LEU A 88 -0.02 2.86 6.37
C LEU A 88 -1.49 3.24 6.20
N VAL A 89 -1.91 3.65 5.00
CA VAL A 89 -3.32 3.84 4.68
C VAL A 89 -4.07 2.54 4.93
N ASN A 90 -3.70 1.43 4.28
CA ASN A 90 -4.42 0.16 4.42
C ASN A 90 -4.51 -0.36 5.87
N ARG A 91 -3.54 -0.02 6.71
CA ARG A 91 -3.49 -0.37 8.15
C ARG A 91 -4.19 0.63 9.06
N LYS A 92 -4.76 1.70 8.51
CA LYS A 92 -5.52 2.74 9.24
C LYS A 92 -4.69 3.50 10.28
N ASP A 93 -3.39 3.71 10.05
CA ASP A 93 -2.57 4.57 10.91
C ASP A 93 -2.75 6.05 10.51
N ILE A 94 -3.94 6.58 10.81
CA ILE A 94 -4.44 7.86 10.23
C ILE A 94 -3.56 9.04 10.63
N ASP A 95 -3.08 9.09 11.87
CA ASP A 95 -2.27 10.20 12.36
C ASP A 95 -0.96 10.31 11.58
N LYS A 96 -0.28 9.18 11.36
CA LYS A 96 0.95 9.12 10.57
C LYS A 96 0.69 9.43 9.09
N VAL A 97 -0.43 8.95 8.54
CA VAL A 97 -0.82 9.23 7.15
C VAL A 97 -1.09 10.72 6.93
N ILE A 98 -1.80 11.37 7.85
CA ILE A 98 -2.06 12.81 7.78
C ILE A 98 -0.74 13.58 7.88
N TRP A 99 0.12 13.22 8.83
CA TRP A 99 1.43 13.86 8.97
C TRP A 99 2.26 13.72 7.66
N LEU A 100 2.28 12.53 7.05
CA LEU A 100 2.96 12.30 5.78
C LEU A 100 2.32 13.10 4.63
N TYR A 101 1.00 13.27 4.64
CA TYR A 101 0.31 14.10 3.67
C TYR A 101 0.74 15.56 3.78
N GLU A 102 0.72 16.13 4.99
CA GLU A 102 1.20 17.49 5.27
C GLU A 102 2.66 17.64 4.86
N PHE A 103 3.52 16.70 5.27
CA PHE A 103 4.93 16.67 4.90
C PHE A 103 5.15 16.70 3.39
N TYR A 104 4.44 15.85 2.63
CA TYR A 104 4.59 15.81 1.16
C TYR A 104 3.83 16.90 0.41
N SER A 105 2.96 17.63 1.10
CA SER A 105 2.33 18.84 0.56
C SER A 105 3.33 20.00 0.66
N SER A 106 3.98 20.16 1.82
CA SER A 106 5.03 21.16 2.03
C SER A 106 6.36 20.85 1.33
N TYR A 107 6.69 19.58 1.15
CA TYR A 107 7.90 19.11 0.45
C TYR A 107 7.53 18.16 -0.71
N PRO A 108 7.08 18.71 -1.85
CA PRO A 108 6.58 17.89 -2.96
C PRO A 108 7.64 16.94 -3.51
N MET A 109 7.35 15.65 -3.42
CA MET A 109 8.17 14.58 -4.02
C MET A 109 7.37 13.80 -5.04
N LYS A 110 8.04 13.39 -6.14
CA LYS A 110 7.47 12.55 -7.19
C LYS A 110 8.23 11.23 -7.32
N VAL A 111 7.50 10.18 -7.64
CA VAL A 111 8.02 8.83 -7.90
C VAL A 111 7.54 8.36 -9.27
N SER A 112 8.44 7.77 -10.06
CA SER A 112 8.03 7.06 -11.27
C SER A 112 7.29 5.79 -10.86
N TYR A 113 6.04 5.64 -11.31
CA TYR A 113 5.19 4.50 -11.00
C TYR A 113 4.72 3.84 -12.28
N GLN A 114 4.99 2.54 -12.41
CA GLN A 114 4.51 1.71 -13.50
C GLN A 114 3.25 0.95 -13.08
N SER A 115 2.14 1.24 -13.73
CA SER A 115 0.86 0.55 -13.56
C SER A 115 0.53 -0.26 -14.81
N GLY A 116 0.81 -1.57 -14.79
CA GLY A 116 0.72 -2.39 -15.99
C GLY A 116 1.71 -1.92 -17.06
N CYS A 117 1.21 -1.49 -18.22
CA CYS A 117 2.03 -0.92 -19.30
C CYS A 117 2.22 0.61 -19.21
N GLU A 118 1.51 1.29 -18.32
CA GLU A 118 1.56 2.74 -18.19
C GLU A 118 2.63 3.17 -17.18
N VAL A 119 3.45 4.16 -17.51
CA VAL A 119 4.43 4.75 -16.61
C VAL A 119 4.09 6.22 -16.40
N GLN A 120 3.98 6.64 -15.16
CA GLN A 120 3.64 8.02 -14.80
C GLN A 120 4.47 8.51 -13.60
N ALA A 121 4.77 9.81 -13.58
CA ALA A 121 5.33 10.45 -12.39
C ALA A 121 4.21 10.84 -11.43
N VAL A 122 4.15 10.21 -10.26
CA VAL A 122 3.09 10.41 -9.26
C VAL A 122 3.67 11.13 -8.06
N SER A 123 2.97 12.15 -7.56
CA SER A 123 3.33 12.79 -6.30
C SER A 123 3.03 11.88 -5.11
N LEU A 124 3.90 11.85 -4.09
CA LEU A 124 3.69 11.04 -2.90
C LEU A 124 2.44 11.45 -2.11
N LYS A 125 2.06 12.73 -2.07
CA LYS A 125 0.78 13.14 -1.47
C LYS A 125 -0.43 12.59 -2.25
N GLU A 126 -0.33 12.56 -3.58
CA GLU A 126 -1.37 12.00 -4.45
C GLU A 126 -1.49 10.48 -4.29
N VAL A 127 -0.41 9.78 -3.91
CA VAL A 127 -0.49 8.34 -3.57
C VAL A 127 -1.44 8.12 -2.39
N ILE A 128 -1.34 8.94 -1.35
CA ILE A 128 -2.23 8.89 -0.18
C ILE A 128 -3.68 9.17 -0.61
N LYS A 129 -3.90 10.30 -1.29
CA LYS A 129 -5.24 10.74 -1.71
C LYS A 129 -5.93 9.70 -2.59
N ARG A 130 -5.24 9.21 -3.62
CA ARG A 130 -5.76 8.17 -4.52
C ARG A 130 -6.04 6.86 -3.80
N GLN A 131 -5.25 6.49 -2.80
CA GLN A 131 -5.51 5.27 -2.02
C GLN A 131 -6.80 5.40 -1.20
N PHE A 132 -7.07 6.55 -0.58
CA PHE A 132 -8.35 6.80 0.10
C PHE A 132 -9.54 6.80 -0.87
N GLN A 133 -9.40 7.47 -2.02
CA GLN A 133 -10.44 7.49 -3.06
C GLN A 133 -10.72 6.09 -3.62
N LEU A 134 -9.69 5.27 -3.81
CA LEU A 134 -9.85 3.88 -4.21
C LEU A 134 -10.63 3.08 -3.16
N ILE A 135 -10.31 3.24 -1.88
CA ILE A 135 -11.02 2.57 -0.79
C ILE A 135 -12.49 3.01 -0.74
N GLN A 136 -12.75 4.32 -0.85
CA GLN A 136 -14.11 4.86 -0.92
C GLN A 136 -14.89 4.24 -2.08
N LYS A 137 -14.32 4.24 -3.29
CA LYS A 137 -14.94 3.64 -4.48
C LYS A 137 -15.23 2.15 -4.29
N ILE A 138 -14.30 1.39 -3.69
CA ILE A 138 -14.49 -0.05 -3.41
C ILE A 138 -15.74 -0.29 -2.55
N ILE A 139 -15.99 0.58 -1.57
CA ILE A 139 -17.12 0.45 -0.65
C ILE A 139 -18.41 0.92 -1.30
N GLU A 140 -18.40 2.09 -1.95
CA GLU A 140 -19.57 2.66 -2.64
C GLU A 140 -20.08 1.75 -3.76
N GLU A 141 -19.18 1.14 -4.53
CA GLU A 141 -19.53 0.19 -5.58
C GLU A 141 -19.84 -1.23 -5.05
N ASN A 142 -19.77 -1.44 -3.73
CA ASN A 142 -19.91 -2.74 -3.08
C ASN A 142 -19.11 -3.85 -3.81
N ARG A 143 -17.83 -3.55 -4.13
CA ARG A 143 -17.03 -4.39 -5.03
C ARG A 143 -16.91 -5.84 -4.60
N VAL A 144 -16.94 -6.09 -3.29
CA VAL A 144 -16.90 -7.45 -2.74
C VAL A 144 -18.12 -8.27 -3.19
N ASP A 145 -19.33 -7.68 -3.11
CA ASP A 145 -20.57 -8.31 -3.58
C ASP A 145 -20.59 -8.47 -5.11
N VAL A 146 -20.06 -7.49 -5.85
CA VAL A 146 -19.91 -7.58 -7.31
C VAL A 146 -19.05 -8.78 -7.70
N ILE A 147 -17.90 -8.97 -7.02
CA ILE A 147 -17.04 -10.13 -7.26
C ILE A 147 -17.74 -11.44 -6.89
N ASP A 148 -18.52 -11.47 -5.80
CA ASP A 148 -19.29 -12.66 -5.43
C ASP A 148 -20.30 -13.07 -6.50
N LYS A 149 -21.02 -12.09 -7.06
CA LYS A 149 -21.93 -12.30 -8.19
C LYS A 149 -21.20 -12.82 -9.42
N GLN A 150 -20.00 -12.29 -9.73
CA GLN A 150 -19.18 -12.78 -10.84
C GLN A 150 -18.70 -14.22 -10.62
N ILE A 151 -18.24 -14.56 -9.41
CA ILE A 151 -17.85 -15.93 -9.07
C ILE A 151 -19.02 -16.90 -9.23
N ALA A 152 -20.22 -16.52 -8.75
CA ALA A 152 -21.42 -17.33 -8.89
C ALA A 152 -21.80 -17.56 -10.37
N TYR A 153 -21.72 -16.49 -11.18
CA TYR A 153 -21.93 -16.58 -12.63
C TYR A 153 -20.95 -17.55 -13.30
N TYR A 154 -19.64 -17.39 -13.07
CA TYR A 154 -18.64 -18.26 -13.69
C TYR A 154 -18.70 -19.71 -13.23
N LYS A 155 -19.10 -19.96 -11.97
CA LYS A 155 -19.37 -21.33 -11.50
C LYS A 155 -20.53 -21.99 -12.26
N LYS A 156 -21.60 -21.24 -12.54
CA LYS A 156 -22.74 -21.73 -13.32
C LYS A 156 -22.32 -22.03 -14.77
N GLU A 157 -21.56 -21.14 -15.39
CA GLU A 157 -21.02 -21.36 -16.74
C GLU A 157 -20.08 -22.58 -16.79
N LEU A 158 -19.20 -22.72 -15.80
CA LEU A 158 -18.30 -23.88 -15.69
C LEU A 158 -19.08 -25.20 -15.60
N LEU A 159 -20.17 -25.25 -14.84
CA LEU A 159 -21.04 -26.43 -14.73
C LEU A 159 -21.66 -26.77 -16.09
N ASN A 160 -22.23 -25.78 -16.77
CA ASN A 160 -22.81 -25.96 -18.12
C ASN A 160 -21.78 -26.47 -19.13
N LYS A 161 -20.53 -25.98 -19.07
CA LYS A 161 -19.46 -26.40 -19.98
C LYS A 161 -18.92 -27.79 -19.67
N LYS A 162 -18.86 -28.19 -18.40
CA LYS A 162 -18.50 -29.57 -18.00
C LYS A 162 -19.47 -30.59 -18.59
N ILE A 163 -20.76 -30.27 -18.67
CA ILE A 163 -21.78 -31.09 -19.37
C ILE A 163 -21.43 -31.26 -20.86
N THR A 164 -20.92 -30.22 -21.52
CA THR A 164 -20.52 -30.24 -22.94
C THR A 164 -19.10 -30.78 -23.23
N LYS A 165 -18.36 -31.28 -22.23
CA LYS A 165 -17.00 -31.88 -22.33
C LYS A 165 -15.90 -31.03 -22.99
N ASN A 166 -15.95 -29.69 -22.92
CA ASN A 166 -14.87 -28.83 -23.47
C ASN A 166 -13.74 -28.54 -22.45
N LYS A 167 -12.69 -29.36 -22.44
CA LYS A 167 -11.59 -29.32 -21.45
C LYS A 167 -10.80 -27.99 -21.40
N LYS A 168 -10.52 -27.36 -22.57
CA LYS A 168 -9.74 -26.12 -22.64
C LYS A 168 -10.48 -24.94 -21.99
N ILE A 169 -11.78 -24.83 -22.26
CA ILE A 169 -12.64 -23.77 -21.71
C ILE A 169 -12.83 -23.94 -20.20
N THR A 170 -12.98 -25.17 -19.71
CA THR A 170 -13.07 -25.48 -18.27
C THR A 170 -11.86 -24.95 -17.49
N LEU A 171 -10.64 -25.19 -17.99
CA LEU A 171 -9.41 -24.71 -17.36
C LEU A 171 -9.34 -23.18 -17.29
N THR A 172 -9.85 -22.50 -18.32
CA THR A 172 -9.90 -21.04 -18.37
C THR A 172 -10.82 -20.47 -17.28
N TYR A 173 -12.04 -21.00 -17.13
CA TYR A 173 -12.97 -20.53 -16.08
C TYR A 173 -12.47 -20.83 -14.67
N GLU A 174 -11.85 -22.00 -14.44
CA GLU A 174 -11.25 -22.33 -13.14
C GLU A 174 -10.13 -21.35 -12.77
N GLY A 175 -9.31 -20.94 -13.74
CA GLY A 175 -8.32 -19.88 -13.58
C GLY A 175 -8.94 -18.53 -13.20
N PHE A 176 -9.95 -18.07 -13.94
CA PHE A 176 -10.65 -16.81 -13.64
C PHE A 176 -11.29 -16.80 -12.25
N ILE A 177 -11.97 -17.88 -11.88
CA ILE A 177 -12.58 -18.00 -10.55
C ILE A 177 -11.50 -17.90 -9.45
N LYS A 178 -10.36 -18.55 -9.64
CA LYS A 178 -9.24 -18.48 -8.68
C LYS A 178 -8.71 -17.06 -8.52
N ASP A 179 -8.61 -16.30 -9.60
CA ASP A 179 -8.13 -14.91 -9.54
C ASP A 179 -9.15 -13.97 -8.90
N LEU A 180 -10.45 -14.16 -9.18
CA LEU A 180 -11.53 -13.43 -8.52
C LEU A 180 -11.54 -13.66 -7.00
N TYR A 181 -11.27 -14.88 -6.52
CA TYR A 181 -11.14 -15.12 -5.08
C TYR A 181 -9.96 -14.36 -4.47
N LYS A 182 -8.80 -14.32 -5.14
CA LYS A 182 -7.65 -13.55 -4.65
C LYS A 182 -7.97 -12.07 -4.57
N GLU A 183 -8.63 -11.52 -5.60
CA GLU A 183 -9.07 -10.12 -5.61
C GLU A 183 -10.05 -9.87 -4.45
N LYS A 184 -11.06 -10.72 -4.28
CA LYS A 184 -12.02 -10.64 -3.17
C LYS A 184 -11.32 -10.55 -1.81
N GLU A 185 -10.38 -11.46 -1.53
CA GLU A 185 -9.66 -11.45 -0.25
C GLU A 185 -8.86 -10.15 -0.04
N SER A 186 -8.26 -9.60 -1.11
CA SER A 186 -7.56 -8.32 -1.04
C SER A 186 -8.51 -7.14 -0.74
N LEU A 187 -9.72 -7.16 -1.29
CA LEU A 187 -10.70 -6.10 -1.10
C LEU A 187 -11.41 -6.18 0.26
N LYS A 188 -11.55 -7.37 0.85
CA LYS A 188 -12.17 -7.52 2.20
C LYS A 188 -11.48 -6.70 3.28
N VAL A 189 -10.16 -6.50 3.18
CA VAL A 189 -9.43 -5.66 4.14
C VAL A 189 -9.83 -4.20 3.97
N LEU A 190 -9.94 -3.75 2.71
CA LEU A 190 -10.29 -2.37 2.36
C LEU A 190 -11.78 -2.07 2.58
N SER A 191 -12.66 -3.06 2.45
CA SER A 191 -14.10 -2.88 2.68
C SER A 191 -14.47 -2.73 4.17
N LYS A 192 -13.52 -2.92 5.10
CA LYS A 192 -13.71 -2.70 6.54
C LYS A 192 -13.63 -1.23 6.95
N TRP A 193 -13.43 -0.33 6.01
CA TRP A 193 -13.45 1.10 6.29
C TRP A 193 -14.88 1.62 6.43
N ASN A 194 -15.05 2.65 7.24
CA ASN A 194 -16.31 3.36 7.39
C ASN A 194 -16.35 4.52 6.38
N LEU A 195 -17.43 4.62 5.59
CA LEU A 195 -17.57 5.69 4.60
C LEU A 195 -17.53 7.09 5.22
N LYS A 196 -18.15 7.28 6.39
CA LYS A 196 -18.14 8.57 7.10
C LYS A 196 -16.74 8.96 7.53
N GLU A 197 -15.96 8.01 8.05
CA GLU A 197 -14.55 8.23 8.40
C GLU A 197 -13.72 8.62 7.16
N LEU A 198 -13.90 7.91 6.04
CA LEU A 198 -13.21 8.21 4.78
C LEU A 198 -13.54 9.62 4.28
N SER A 199 -14.82 10.01 4.28
CA SER A 199 -15.22 11.35 3.87
C SER A 199 -14.61 12.43 4.77
N LEU A 200 -14.56 12.20 6.08
CA LEU A 200 -13.91 13.13 7.02
C LEU A 200 -12.41 13.28 6.72
N ILE A 201 -11.72 12.17 6.46
CA ILE A 201 -10.30 12.19 6.12
C ILE A 201 -10.07 12.91 4.79
N LEU A 202 -10.82 12.58 3.74
CA LEU A 202 -10.70 13.22 2.43
C LEU A 202 -10.95 14.73 2.52
N ASN A 203 -11.98 15.17 3.25
CA ASN A 203 -12.22 16.58 3.51
C ASN A 203 -11.06 17.25 4.24
N LYS A 204 -10.42 16.55 5.19
CA LYS A 204 -9.21 17.05 5.86
C LYS A 204 -8.05 17.20 4.88
N LEU A 205 -7.79 16.21 4.02
CA LEU A 205 -6.74 16.30 2.99
C LEU A 205 -6.99 17.47 2.03
N GLU A 206 -8.24 17.69 1.62
CA GLU A 206 -8.63 18.83 0.79
C GLU A 206 -8.44 20.18 1.51
N SER A 207 -8.67 20.23 2.83
CA SER A 207 -8.42 21.44 3.61
C SER A 207 -6.93 21.79 3.66
N ILE A 208 -6.04 20.79 3.74
CA ILE A 208 -4.58 20.97 3.69
C ILE A 208 -4.18 21.51 2.31
N ASP A 209 -4.70 20.92 1.23
CA ASP A 209 -4.43 21.38 -0.15
C ASP A 209 -4.84 22.86 -0.39
N LYS A 210 -5.82 23.38 0.35
CA LYS A 210 -6.28 24.77 0.24
C LYS A 210 -5.40 25.75 1.02
N LEU A 211 -4.76 25.32 2.09
CA LEU A 211 -3.90 26.17 2.93
C LEU A 211 -2.53 26.43 2.29
N GLU A 212 -2.10 25.57 1.37
CA GLU A 212 -0.81 25.68 0.68
C GLU A 212 -0.87 26.39 -0.68
N ARG A 213 -2.05 26.89 -1.09
CA ARG A 213 -2.25 27.70 -2.30
C ARG A 213 -2.24 29.18 -1.96
#